data_AF-A0A412XY91-F1
#
_entry.id   AF-A0A412XY91-F1
#
_cell.length_a   1.000
_cell.length_b   1.000
_cell.length_c   1.000
_cell.angle_alpha   90.00
_cell.angle_beta   90.00
_cell.angle_gamma   90.00
#
_symmetry.space_group_name_H-M   'P 1'
#
loop_
_entity.id
_entity.type
_entity.pdbx_description
1 polymer ?
#
loop_
_entity_poly.entity_id
_entity_poly.type
_entity_poly.pdbx_seq_one_letter_code
_entity_poly.pdbx_strand_id
1 'polypeptide(L)'
;MKRIYIIDWILIPLFILTSYTGIGLHIAAHENDHEIWHNWAVFHVIASLLFLITVIFHIITHWNWYKGIVNKGIGQKSRVTLWLSATFTLVVLTGIILFNVDGANSSIGLCHYNIGILMNVLSIGHIFKRIPILRKCLKKK
;
A
#
# COMPACT_ATOMS: atom_id res chain seq x y z
N MET A 1 21.08 -12.02 -3.21
CA MET A 1 20.07 -11.28 -3.99
C MET A 1 20.22 -9.78 -3.72
N LYS A 2 20.10 -8.88 -4.72
CA LYS A 2 20.26 -7.42 -4.47
C LYS A 2 19.17 -6.92 -3.50
N ARG A 3 19.51 -5.97 -2.62
CA ARG A 3 18.62 -5.38 -1.60
C ARG A 3 17.24 -4.97 -2.14
N ILE A 4 17.20 -4.37 -3.32
CA ILE A 4 15.96 -3.96 -4.00
C ILE A 4 14.98 -5.11 -4.20
N TYR A 5 15.46 -6.29 -4.60
CA TYR A 5 14.58 -7.44 -4.85
C TYR A 5 14.11 -8.10 -3.55
N ILE A 6 14.90 -8.03 -2.48
CA ILE A 6 14.48 -8.52 -1.15
C ILE A 6 13.33 -7.66 -0.64
N ILE A 7 13.45 -6.33 -0.73
CA ILE A 7 12.39 -5.39 -0.36
C ILE A 7 11.13 -5.64 -1.22
N ASP A 8 11.30 -5.76 -2.53
CA ASP A 8 10.18 -6.04 -3.44
C ASP A 8 9.46 -7.36 -3.10
N TRP A 9 10.20 -8.40 -2.69
CA TRP A 9 9.62 -9.68 -2.26
C TRP A 9 8.89 -9.58 -0.92
N ILE A 10 9.40 -8.81 0.04
CA ILE A 10 8.76 -8.58 1.35
C ILE A 10 7.49 -7.73 1.19
N LEU A 11 7.46 -6.79 0.25
CA LEU A 11 6.30 -5.95 0.01
C LEU A 11 5.06 -6.74 -0.45
N ILE A 12 5.24 -7.84 -1.17
CA ILE A 12 4.11 -8.63 -1.68
C ILE A 12 3.25 -9.22 -0.54
N PRO A 13 3.79 -9.99 0.42
CA PRO A 13 2.99 -10.50 1.53
C PRO A 13 2.47 -9.39 2.45
N LEU A 14 3.23 -8.32 2.68
CA LEU A 14 2.75 -7.19 3.48
C LEU A 14 1.59 -6.45 2.80
N PHE A 15 1.65 -6.28 1.48
CA PHE A 15 0.54 -5.74 0.70
C PHE A 15 -0.72 -6.60 0.87
N ILE A 16 -0.60 -7.92 0.69
CA ILE A 16 -1.73 -8.84 0.86
C ILE A 16 -2.31 -8.74 2.28
N LEU A 17 -1.46 -8.72 3.30
CA LEU A 17 -1.89 -8.62 4.69
C LEU A 17 -2.61 -7.29 4.98
N THR A 18 -2.04 -6.16 4.57
CA THR A 18 -2.65 -4.84 4.77
C THR A 18 -3.98 -4.71 4.02
N SER A 19 -4.07 -5.19 2.79
CA SER A 19 -5.32 -5.20 2.02
C SER A 19 -6.37 -6.09 2.66
N TYR A 20 -6.00 -7.30 3.10
CA TYR A 20 -6.90 -8.24 3.76
C TYR A 20 -7.48 -7.65 5.04
N THR A 21 -6.62 -7.08 5.89
CA THR A 21 -7.06 -6.48 7.16
C THR A 21 -7.90 -5.22 6.96
N GLY A 22 -7.61 -4.41 5.93
CA GLY A 22 -8.43 -3.24 5.62
C GLY A 22 -9.84 -3.61 5.14
N ILE A 23 -9.96 -4.67 4.34
CA ILE A 23 -11.27 -5.20 3.92
C ILE A 23 -12.01 -5.81 5.12
N GLY A 24 -11.33 -6.62 5.93
CA GLY A 24 -11.90 -7.21 7.15
C GLY A 24 -12.40 -6.17 8.15
N LEU A 25 -11.63 -5.11 8.39
CA LEU A 25 -12.03 -3.98 9.22
C LEU A 25 -13.31 -3.30 8.70
N HIS A 26 -13.41 -3.11 7.39
CA HIS A 26 -14.59 -2.49 6.79
C HIS A 26 -15.83 -3.41 6.84
N ILE A 27 -15.65 -4.73 6.77
CA ILE A 27 -16.74 -5.70 6.96
C ILE A 27 -17.19 -5.69 8.43
N ALA A 28 -16.25 -5.80 9.37
CA ALA A 28 -16.51 -5.75 10.80
C ALA A 28 -17.19 -4.45 11.24
N ALA A 29 -16.93 -3.33 10.56
CA ALA A 29 -17.61 -2.06 10.82
C ALA A 29 -19.13 -2.09 10.53
N HIS A 30 -19.62 -3.05 9.75
CA HIS A 30 -21.07 -3.26 9.54
C HIS A 30 -21.68 -4.20 10.57
N GLU A 31 -20.85 -5.00 11.25
CA GLU A 31 -21.26 -5.83 12.35
C GLU A 31 -21.35 -4.94 13.59
N ASN A 32 -22.46 -4.97 14.33
CA ASN A 32 -22.64 -4.15 15.54
C ASN A 32 -21.82 -4.67 16.74
N ASP A 33 -20.65 -5.26 16.48
CA ASP A 33 -19.72 -5.79 17.47
C ASP A 33 -18.47 -4.91 17.55
N HIS A 34 -18.39 -4.13 18.63
CA HIS A 34 -17.30 -3.19 18.85
C HIS A 34 -15.95 -3.89 19.08
N GLU A 35 -15.94 -5.04 19.75
CA GLU A 35 -14.69 -5.76 20.06
C GLU A 35 -14.07 -6.33 18.79
N ILE A 36 -14.90 -6.92 17.92
CA ILE A 36 -14.45 -7.45 16.63
C ILE A 36 -13.89 -6.31 15.78
N TRP A 37 -14.62 -5.20 15.64
CA TRP A 37 -14.15 -4.02 14.90
C TRP A 37 -12.83 -3.48 15.46
N HIS A 38 -12.71 -3.36 16.78
CA HIS A 38 -11.50 -2.85 17.44
C HIS A 38 -10.29 -3.76 17.16
N ASN A 39 -10.45 -5.08 17.27
CA ASN A 39 -9.39 -6.04 16.98
C ASN A 39 -8.90 -5.95 15.53
N TRP A 40 -9.83 -5.83 14.57
CA TRP A 40 -9.47 -5.58 13.18
C TRP A 40 -8.75 -4.25 12.99
N ALA A 41 -9.16 -3.20 13.70
CA ALA A 41 -8.54 -1.88 13.59
C ALA A 41 -7.08 -1.91 14.07
N VAL A 42 -6.83 -2.50 15.25
CA VAL A 42 -5.47 -2.66 15.78
C VAL A 42 -4.60 -3.47 14.82
N PHE A 43 -5.10 -4.60 14.33
CA PHE A 43 -4.34 -5.46 13.43
C PHE A 43 -4.05 -4.78 12.10
N HIS A 44 -5.03 -4.05 11.54
CA HIS A 44 -4.86 -3.27 10.32
C HIS A 44 -3.80 -2.16 10.49
N VAL A 45 -3.82 -1.43 11.61
CA VAL A 45 -2.82 -0.39 11.90
C VAL A 45 -1.41 -0.97 11.96
N ILE A 46 -1.21 -2.07 12.69
CA ILE A 46 0.11 -2.72 12.79
C ILE A 46 0.61 -3.17 11.41
N ALA A 47 -0.23 -3.86 10.63
CA ALA A 47 0.12 -4.30 9.28
C ALA A 47 0.45 -3.10 8.38
N SER A 48 -0.36 -2.04 8.42
CA SER A 48 -0.18 -0.81 7.64
C SER A 48 1.10 -0.06 7.99
N LEU A 49 1.50 -0.02 9.26
CA LEU A 49 2.77 0.60 9.67
C LEU A 49 3.97 -0.18 9.14
N LEU A 50 3.96 -1.52 9.23
CA LEU A 50 5.01 -2.37 8.67
C LEU A 50 5.09 -2.22 7.14
N PHE A 51 3.93 -2.18 6.48
CA PHE A 51 3.85 -1.94 5.04
C PHE A 51 4.40 -0.57 4.66
N LEU A 52 4.00 0.50 5.37
CA LEU A 52 4.49 1.87 5.15
C LEU A 52 6.00 1.96 5.26
N ILE A 53 6.59 1.42 6.33
CA ILE A 53 8.05 1.40 6.53
C ILE A 53 8.74 0.70 5.36
N THR A 54 8.20 -0.43 4.91
CA THR A 54 8.77 -1.20 3.79
C THR A 54 8.63 -0.43 2.46
N VAL A 55 7.51 0.26 2.24
CA VAL A 55 7.29 1.12 1.06
C VAL A 55 8.28 2.29 1.06
N ILE A 56 8.57 2.89 2.22
CA ILE A 56 9.59 3.95 2.33
C ILE A 56 10.95 3.42 1.85
N PHE A 57 11.37 2.25 2.31
CA PHE A 57 12.61 1.63 1.82
C PHE A 57 12.57 1.34 0.32
N HIS A 58 11.44 0.86 -0.20
CA HIS A 58 11.25 0.63 -1.63
C HIS A 58 11.41 1.93 -2.43
N ILE A 59 10.77 3.02 -2.02
CA ILE A 59 10.88 4.33 -2.65
C ILE A 59 12.33 4.83 -2.63
N ILE A 60 13.03 4.70 -1.50
CA ILE A 60 14.45 5.07 -1.39
C ILE A 60 15.30 4.30 -2.41
N THR A 61 15.10 2.98 -2.54
CA THR A 61 15.84 2.19 -3.53
C THR A 61 15.49 2.53 -4.99
N HIS A 62 14.31 3.12 -5.21
CA HIS A 62 13.83 3.59 -6.51
C HIS A 62 13.93 5.10 -6.69
N TRP A 63 14.68 5.82 -5.84
CA TRP A 63 14.74 7.28 -5.83
C TRP A 63 15.11 7.90 -7.19
N ASN A 64 16.02 7.25 -7.93
CA ASN A 64 16.41 7.69 -9.27
C ASN A 64 15.24 7.72 -10.28
N TRP A 65 14.19 6.92 -10.07
CA TRP A 65 12.98 6.97 -10.89
C TRP A 65 12.22 8.28 -10.66
N TYR A 66 12.03 8.67 -9.39
CA TYR A 66 11.37 9.92 -8.98
C TYR A 66 12.19 11.15 -9.37
N LYS A 67 13.50 11.15 -9.08
CA LYS A 67 14.42 12.21 -9.52
C LYS A 67 14.39 12.39 -11.04
N GLY A 68 14.24 11.29 -11.79
CA GLY A 68 14.07 11.33 -13.24
C GLY A 68 12.81 12.08 -13.69
N ILE A 69 11.71 12.01 -12.94
CA ILE A 69 10.49 12.76 -13.23
C ILE A 69 10.70 14.25 -12.94
N VAL A 70 11.28 14.58 -11.79
CA VAL A 70 11.56 15.98 -11.42
C VAL A 70 12.46 16.65 -12.44
N ASN A 71 13.51 15.95 -12.90
CA ASN A 71 14.50 16.54 -13.79
C ASN A 71 14.11 16.55 -15.27
N LYS A 72 13.25 15.61 -15.72
CA LYS A 72 12.98 15.37 -17.16
C LYS A 72 11.49 15.30 -17.50
N GLY A 73 10.60 15.52 -16.54
CA GLY A 73 9.16 15.37 -16.69
C GLY A 73 8.69 13.91 -16.74
N ILE A 74 7.38 13.72 -16.96
CA ILE A 74 6.72 12.42 -16.94
C ILE A 74 7.14 11.52 -18.12
N GLY A 75 7.35 12.07 -19.32
CA GLY A 75 7.83 11.35 -20.51
C GLY A 75 7.15 9.97 -20.71
N GLN A 76 7.97 8.93 -20.85
CA GLN A 76 7.52 7.53 -21.00
C GLN A 76 7.45 6.76 -19.66
N LYS A 77 7.39 7.45 -18.52
CA LYS A 77 7.31 6.78 -17.21
C LYS A 77 5.97 6.08 -17.04
N SER A 78 5.96 5.02 -16.23
CA SER A 78 4.77 4.22 -15.95
C SER A 78 3.68 5.08 -15.29
N ARG A 79 2.58 5.33 -16.01
CA ARG A 79 1.40 6.02 -15.48
C ARG A 79 0.78 5.26 -14.31
N VAL A 80 0.80 3.92 -14.32
CA VAL A 80 0.33 3.10 -13.20
C VAL A 80 1.13 3.40 -11.94
N THR A 81 2.46 3.54 -12.04
CA THR A 81 3.31 3.83 -10.88
C THR A 81 3.08 5.24 -10.35
N LEU A 82 2.80 6.21 -11.24
CA LEU A 82 2.43 7.57 -10.84
C LEU A 82 1.12 7.59 -10.06
N TRP A 83 0.06 7.00 -10.62
CA TRP A 83 -1.23 6.90 -9.94
C TRP A 83 -1.12 6.13 -8.64
N LEU A 84 -0.39 5.01 -8.63
CA LEU A 84 -0.14 4.24 -7.42
C LEU A 84 0.56 5.09 -6.33
N SER A 85 1.57 5.88 -6.71
CA SER A 85 2.26 6.77 -5.78
C SER A 85 1.31 7.81 -5.20
N ALA A 86 0.48 8.44 -6.04
CA ALA A 86 -0.50 9.43 -5.60
C ALA A 86 -1.58 8.82 -4.69
N THR A 87 -2.17 7.68 -5.07
CA THR A 87 -3.18 7.01 -4.24
C THR A 87 -2.58 6.51 -2.94
N PHE A 88 -1.36 6.00 -2.94
CA PHE A 88 -0.69 5.57 -1.72
C PHE A 88 -0.49 6.74 -0.75
N THR A 89 -0.04 7.90 -1.24
CA THR A 89 0.07 9.11 -0.43
C THR A 89 -1.28 9.49 0.19
N LEU A 90 -2.36 9.46 -0.58
CA LEU A 90 -3.70 9.78 -0.07
C LEU A 90 -4.19 8.78 0.98
N VAL A 91 -3.95 7.47 0.79
CA VAL A 91 -4.27 6.43 1.78
C VAL A 91 -3.51 6.66 3.08
N VAL A 92 -2.21 6.99 3.02
CA VAL A 92 -1.41 7.30 4.21
C VAL A 92 -1.95 8.53 4.93
N LEU A 93 -2.23 9.62 4.22
CA LEU A 93 -2.74 10.85 4.82
C LEU A 93 -4.09 10.63 5.51
N THR A 94 -5.02 9.96 4.83
CA THR A 94 -6.34 9.64 5.41
C THR A 94 -6.23 8.66 6.59
N GLY A 95 -5.31 7.70 6.54
CA GLY A 95 -5.02 6.79 7.65
C GLY A 95 -4.45 7.51 8.88
N ILE A 96 -3.59 8.51 8.68
CA ILE A 96 -3.07 9.36 9.77
C ILE A 96 -4.21 10.19 10.40
N ILE A 97 -5.10 10.76 9.59
CA ILE A 97 -6.24 11.54 10.08
C ILE A 97 -7.17 10.67 10.93
N LEU A 98 -7.39 9.42 10.54
CA LEU A 98 -8.27 8.47 11.24
C LEU A 98 -7.86 8.16 12.69
N PHE A 99 -6.61 8.39 13.09
CA PHE A 99 -6.23 8.28 14.51
C PHE A 99 -6.93 9.30 15.42
N ASN A 100 -7.49 10.38 14.86
CA ASN A 100 -8.21 11.42 15.60
C ASN A 100 -9.73 11.33 15.38
N VAL A 101 -10.22 10.20 14.88
CA VAL A 101 -11.64 10.01 14.57
C VAL A 101 -12.17 8.81 15.34
N ASP A 102 -13.20 9.06 16.13
CA ASP A 102 -13.82 8.03 16.95
C ASP A 102 -14.85 7.22 16.16
N GLY A 103 -14.84 5.91 16.42
CA GLY A 103 -15.86 4.98 15.93
C GLY A 103 -15.71 4.54 14.47
N ALA A 104 -16.60 3.64 14.09
CA ALA A 104 -16.67 3.05 12.75
C ALA A 104 -17.46 3.94 11.78
N ASN A 105 -17.34 3.68 10.47
CA ASN A 105 -18.16 4.26 9.40
C ASN A 105 -18.14 5.80 9.29
N SER A 106 -17.06 6.45 9.74
CA SER A 106 -16.85 7.87 9.48
C SER A 106 -16.70 8.17 7.99
N SER A 107 -17.06 9.38 7.56
CA SER A 107 -16.92 9.80 6.16
C SER A 107 -15.48 9.71 5.65
N ILE A 108 -14.51 10.04 6.51
CA ILE A 108 -13.08 9.90 6.21
C ILE A 108 -12.64 8.43 6.19
N GLY A 109 -13.23 7.57 7.03
CA GLY A 109 -13.02 6.12 6.99
C GLY A 109 -13.47 5.50 5.68
N LEU A 110 -14.65 5.88 5.19
CA LEU A 110 -15.15 5.44 3.89
C LEU A 110 -14.30 5.98 2.74
N CYS A 111 -13.84 7.23 2.84
CA CYS A 111 -12.89 7.82 1.88
C CYS A 111 -11.58 7.02 1.84
N HIS A 112 -10.98 6.75 3.00
CA HIS A 112 -9.77 5.95 3.13
C HIS A 112 -9.95 4.56 2.50
N TYR A 113 -11.07 3.89 2.78
CA TYR A 113 -11.39 2.59 2.21
C TYR A 113 -11.49 2.63 0.67
N ASN A 114 -12.25 3.57 0.10
CA ASN A 114 -12.44 3.67 -1.34
C ASN A 114 -11.12 3.94 -2.08
N ILE A 115 -10.28 4.84 -1.55
CA ILE A 115 -8.95 5.09 -2.11
C ILE A 115 -8.05 3.86 -1.93
N GLY A 116 -8.18 3.15 -0.80
CA GLY A 116 -7.50 1.88 -0.53
C GLY A 116 -7.83 0.79 -1.55
N ILE A 117 -9.10 0.64 -1.93
CA ILE A 117 -9.52 -0.29 -2.99
C ILE A 117 -8.87 0.08 -4.33
N LEU A 118 -8.87 1.36 -4.70
CA LEU A 118 -8.20 1.82 -5.92
C LEU A 118 -6.68 1.55 -5.87
N MET A 119 -6.04 1.84 -4.73
CA MET A 119 -4.63 1.56 -4.49
C MET A 119 -4.32 0.05 -4.63
N ASN A 120 -5.20 -0.82 -4.12
CA ASN A 120 -5.05 -2.27 -4.26
C ASN A 120 -5.04 -2.69 -5.73
N VAL A 121 -5.98 -2.21 -6.54
CA VAL A 121 -6.06 -2.50 -7.98
C VAL A 121 -4.78 -2.03 -8.71
N LEU A 122 -4.33 -0.81 -8.42
CA LEU A 122 -3.10 -0.25 -9.01
C LEU A 122 -1.86 -1.04 -8.58
N SER A 123 -1.80 -1.47 -7.32
CA SER A 123 -0.71 -2.28 -6.77
C SER A 123 -0.64 -3.65 -7.45
N ILE A 124 -1.78 -4.31 -7.64
CA ILE A 124 -1.87 -5.58 -8.38
C ILE A 124 -1.33 -5.40 -9.81
N GLY A 125 -1.78 -4.37 -10.52
CA GLY A 125 -1.29 -4.05 -11.86
C GLY A 125 0.22 -3.75 -11.90
N HIS A 126 0.74 -3.05 -10.89
CA HIS A 126 2.17 -2.81 -10.73
C HIS A 126 2.95 -4.11 -10.50
N ILE A 127 2.51 -4.95 -9.56
CA ILE A 127 3.15 -6.22 -9.21
C ILE A 127 3.19 -7.14 -10.42
N PHE A 128 2.08 -7.31 -11.16
CA PHE A 128 2.05 -8.15 -12.36
C PHE A 128 3.12 -7.75 -13.40
N LYS A 129 3.32 -6.45 -13.62
CA LYS A 129 4.38 -5.95 -14.51
C LYS A 129 5.79 -6.26 -14.00
N ARG A 130 5.98 -6.43 -12.68
CA ARG A 130 7.28 -6.67 -12.04
C ARG A 130 7.59 -8.15 -11.83
N ILE A 131 6.60 -9.04 -11.83
CA ILE A 131 6.78 -10.50 -11.67
C ILE A 131 7.88 -11.09 -12.58
N PRO A 132 7.96 -10.78 -13.89
CA PRO A 132 8.99 -11.35 -14.75
C PRO A 132 10.41 -11.00 -14.29
N ILE A 133 10.62 -9.78 -13.79
CA ILE A 133 11.90 -9.30 -13.27
C ILE A 133 12.21 -10.02 -11.95
N LEU A 134 11.25 -10.07 -11.03
CA LEU A 134 11.41 -10.73 -9.73
C LEU A 134 11.74 -12.22 -9.87
N ARG A 135 11.08 -12.93 -10.80
CA ARG A 135 11.36 -14.34 -11.11
C ARG A 135 12.77 -14.54 -11.68
N LYS A 136 13.24 -13.66 -12.58
CA LYS A 136 14.61 -13.73 -13.12
C LYS A 136 15.67 -13.61 -12.02
N CYS A 137 15.41 -12.84 -10.97
CA CYS A 137 16.34 -12.68 -9.84
C CYS A 137 16.49 -13.94 -8.98
N LEU A 138 15.47 -14.81 -8.95
CA LEU A 138 15.54 -16.10 -8.26
C LEU A 138 16.29 -17.16 -9.07
N LYS A 139 16.27 -17.05 -10.41
CA LYS A 139 16.94 -18.00 -11.32
C LYS A 139 18.44 -17.75 -11.47
N LYS A 140 18.93 -16.55 -11.15
CA LYS A 140 20.35 -16.27 -11.04
C LYS A 140 20.87 -16.82 -9.69
N LYS A 141 21.03 -18.14 -9.62
CA LYS A 141 21.89 -18.81 -8.64
C LYS A 141 23.24 -19.06 -9.31
#